data_AF-Q5DC63-F1
#
_entry.id   AF-Q5DC63-F1
#
_cell.length_a   1.000
_cell.length_b   1.000
_cell.length_c   1.000
_cell.angle_alpha   90.00
_cell.angle_beta   90.00
_cell.angle_gamma   90.00
#
_symmetry.space_group_name_H-M   'P 1'
#
loop_
_entity.id
_entity.type
_entity.pdbx_description
1 polymer ?
#
loop_
_entity_poly.entity_id
_entity_poly.type
_entity_poly.pdbx_seq_one_letter_code
_entity_poly.pdbx_strand_id
1 'polypeptide(L)'
;MSLTAFGLLSFFNCILTCQSLYSVAFECGKPAIYLNNEFWVADITQDCLDDEVSILNYCKKVYSGRNITTVVSAPPIDVVLSDWCEFGNSLGKCQSMGNERHEIKPFICLGLF
;
A
#
# COMPACT_ATOMS: atom_id res chain seq x y z
N MET A 1 -36.96 2.41 -27.11
CA MET A 1 -35.82 1.47 -27.09
C MET A 1 -34.83 1.98 -26.07
N SER A 2 -34.44 1.07 -25.18
CA SER A 2 -33.83 1.33 -23.88
C SER A 2 -32.37 1.76 -24.02
N LEU A 3 -32.04 3.00 -23.64
CA LEU A 3 -30.66 3.45 -23.40
C LEU A 3 -30.28 3.05 -21.98
N THR A 4 -30.17 1.74 -21.74
CA THR A 4 -29.87 1.18 -20.41
C THR A 4 -28.39 0.90 -20.22
N ALA A 5 -27.94 1.25 -19.02
CA ALA A 5 -26.99 0.51 -18.20
C ALA A 5 -25.49 0.54 -18.51
N PHE A 6 -25.03 0.80 -19.74
CA PHE A 6 -23.58 0.72 -20.02
C PHE A 6 -22.75 1.92 -19.49
N GLY A 7 -23.34 3.10 -19.40
CA GLY A 7 -22.66 4.28 -18.84
C GLY A 7 -22.51 4.22 -17.32
N LEU A 8 -23.56 3.80 -16.60
CA LEU A 8 -23.58 3.81 -15.13
C LEU A 8 -22.68 2.72 -14.50
N LEU A 9 -22.46 1.60 -15.17
CA LEU A 9 -21.60 0.52 -14.65
C LEU A 9 -20.10 0.88 -14.68
N SER A 10 -19.66 1.77 -15.58
CA SER A 10 -18.29 2.30 -15.56
C SER A 10 -18.09 3.35 -14.45
N PHE A 11 -19.10 4.17 -14.14
CA PHE A 11 -19.01 5.13 -13.03
C PHE A 11 -19.03 4.43 -11.66
N PHE A 12 -19.84 3.38 -11.49
CA PHE A 12 -19.87 2.63 -10.22
C PHE A 12 -18.59 1.83 -9.96
N ASN A 13 -17.94 1.28 -10.99
CA ASN A 13 -16.62 0.68 -10.81
C ASN A 13 -15.58 1.72 -10.41
N CYS A 14 -15.63 2.93 -10.99
CA CYS A 14 -14.69 4.00 -10.66
C CYS A 14 -14.91 4.58 -9.24
N ILE A 15 -16.15 4.67 -8.76
CA ILE A 15 -16.45 5.16 -7.39
C ILE A 15 -15.93 4.17 -6.31
N LEU A 16 -15.88 2.87 -6.62
CA LEU A 16 -15.33 1.83 -5.72
C LEU A 16 -13.81 1.64 -5.87
N THR A 17 -13.21 2.00 -7.01
CA THR A 17 -11.76 1.89 -7.23
C THR A 17 -10.98 3.20 -7.04
N CYS A 18 -11.66 4.33 -6.77
CA CYS A 18 -11.05 5.66 -6.65
C CYS A 18 -11.09 6.24 -5.23
N GLN A 19 -11.51 5.46 -4.22
CA GLN A 19 -11.04 5.74 -2.88
C GLN A 19 -9.60 5.24 -2.83
N SER A 20 -8.63 6.16 -2.73
CA SER A 20 -7.24 5.82 -2.44
C SER A 20 -7.23 4.93 -1.20
N LEU A 21 -7.18 3.60 -1.41
CA LEU A 21 -7.24 2.62 -0.33
C LEU A 21 -5.88 2.68 0.34
N TYR A 22 -5.80 3.48 1.40
CA TYR A 22 -4.66 3.51 2.31
C TYR A 22 -4.23 2.09 2.62
N SER A 23 -3.01 1.76 2.22
CA SER A 23 -2.51 0.39 2.27
C SER A 23 -1.06 0.41 2.70
N VAL A 24 -0.69 -0.56 3.53
CA VAL A 24 0.68 -0.75 4.00
C VAL A 24 1.11 -2.17 3.66
N ALA A 25 2.37 -2.40 3.37
CA ALA A 25 2.89 -3.73 3.14
C ALA A 25 4.27 -3.88 3.77
N PHE A 26 4.59 -5.12 4.11
CA PHE A 26 5.76 -5.47 4.92
C PHE A 26 6.43 -6.70 4.32
N GLU A 27 7.76 -6.68 4.31
CA GLU A 27 8.60 -7.83 4.01
C GLU A 27 9.85 -7.71 4.89
N CYS A 28 10.14 -8.74 5.68
CA CYS A 28 11.20 -8.66 6.69
C CYS A 28 12.57 -8.47 6.06
N GLY A 29 13.36 -7.59 6.65
CA GLY A 29 14.66 -7.19 6.12
C GLY A 29 14.55 -6.07 5.08
N LYS A 30 13.35 -5.68 4.64
CA LYS A 30 13.10 -4.55 3.74
C LYS A 30 12.31 -3.44 4.47
N PRO A 31 12.45 -2.17 4.06
CA PRO A 31 11.66 -1.10 4.66
C PRO A 31 10.17 -1.31 4.41
N ALA A 32 9.35 -1.04 5.41
CA ALA A 32 7.91 -1.03 5.26
C ALA A 32 7.50 -0.04 4.17
N ILE A 33 6.45 -0.36 3.41
CA ILE A 33 5.95 0.53 2.36
C ILE A 33 4.50 0.89 2.62
N TYR A 34 4.10 2.09 2.22
CA TYR A 34 2.73 2.56 2.31
C TYR A 34 2.30 3.29 1.04
N LEU A 35 1.03 3.15 0.68
CA LEU A 35 0.46 3.80 -0.50
C LEU A 35 0.10 5.26 -0.17
N ASN A 36 0.73 6.21 -0.84
CA ASN A 36 0.46 7.64 -0.74
C ASN A 36 -0.12 8.15 -2.05
N ASN A 37 -1.40 8.52 -2.05
CA ASN A 37 -2.21 9.07 -3.15
C ASN A 37 -2.22 8.21 -4.43
N GLU A 38 -1.05 7.86 -4.98
CA GLU A 38 -0.84 7.08 -6.21
C GLU A 38 0.41 6.18 -6.15
N PHE A 39 1.37 6.40 -5.24
CA PHE A 39 2.66 5.71 -5.24
C PHE A 39 2.95 5.01 -3.91
N TRP A 40 3.64 3.88 -3.99
CA TRP A 40 4.18 3.20 -2.82
C TRP A 40 5.46 3.90 -2.37
N VAL A 41 5.52 4.25 -1.09
CA VAL A 41 6.62 4.97 -0.46
C VAL A 41 7.23 4.11 0.64
N ALA A 42 8.56 4.02 0.68
CA ALA A 42 9.28 3.28 1.71
C ALA A 42 9.51 4.12 2.98
N ASP A 43 9.18 3.54 4.14
CA ASP A 43 9.58 4.01 5.46
C ASP A 43 10.86 3.28 5.89
N ILE A 44 12.01 3.92 5.66
CA ILE A 44 13.34 3.38 6.01
C ILE A 44 13.59 3.24 7.52
N THR A 45 12.62 3.63 8.36
CA THR A 45 12.73 3.51 9.83
C THR A 45 11.99 2.29 10.39
N GLN A 46 11.20 1.62 9.55
CA GLN A 46 10.29 0.56 9.98
C GLN A 46 10.55 -0.72 9.19
N ASP A 47 10.91 -1.80 9.87
CA ASP A 47 10.95 -3.15 9.28
C ASP A 47 9.55 -3.80 9.30
N CYS A 48 9.46 -5.07 8.91
CA CYS A 48 8.21 -5.81 8.91
C CYS A 48 7.50 -5.81 10.26
N LEU A 49 6.17 -5.87 10.19
CA LEU A 49 5.27 -6.05 11.32
C LEU A 49 4.42 -7.29 11.04
N ASP A 50 4.23 -8.13 12.05
CA ASP A 50 3.52 -9.41 11.96
C ASP A 50 2.21 -9.44 12.75
N ASP A 51 2.06 -8.59 13.76
CA ASP A 51 0.85 -8.49 14.56
C ASP A 51 -0.12 -7.37 14.12
N GLU A 52 -1.41 -7.66 14.15
CA GLU A 52 -2.48 -6.76 13.69
C GLU A 52 -2.48 -5.41 14.42
N VAL A 53 -2.14 -5.41 15.71
CA VAL A 53 -2.14 -4.20 16.54
C VAL A 53 -1.01 -3.26 16.13
N SER A 54 0.19 -3.80 15.89
CA SER A 54 1.33 -3.04 15.38
C SER A 54 1.07 -2.53 13.98
N ILE A 55 0.47 -3.34 13.10
CA ILE A 55 0.09 -2.92 11.75
C ILE A 55 -0.94 -1.77 11.81
N LEU A 56 -1.95 -1.87 12.68
CA LEU A 56 -2.92 -0.79 12.91
C LEU A 56 -2.25 0.49 13.45
N ASN A 57 -1.33 0.36 14.39
CA ASN A 57 -0.57 1.50 14.91
C ASN A 57 0.31 2.14 13.84
N TYR A 58 0.90 1.34 12.96
CA TYR A 58 1.66 1.83 11.82
C TYR A 58 0.76 2.57 10.82
N CYS A 59 -0.40 2.03 10.46
CA CYS A 59 -1.41 2.73 9.65
C CYS A 59 -1.75 4.11 10.26
N LYS A 60 -1.99 4.19 11.58
CA LYS A 60 -2.26 5.46 12.29
C LYS A 60 -1.07 6.41 12.26
N LYS A 61 0.17 5.90 12.30
CA LYS A 61 1.40 6.69 12.19
C LYS A 61 1.51 7.33 10.80
N VAL A 62 1.43 6.53 9.73
CA VAL A 62 1.66 7.01 8.36
C VAL A 62 0.49 7.83 7.81
N TYR A 63 -0.72 7.59 8.32
CA TYR A 63 -1.94 8.30 7.93
C TYR A 63 -2.55 9.06 9.11
N SER A 64 -1.73 9.83 9.82
CA SER A 64 -2.07 10.55 11.07
C SER A 64 -3.25 11.53 10.98
N GLY A 65 -3.65 11.94 9.77
CA GLY A 65 -4.84 12.76 9.53
C GLY A 65 -6.15 11.97 9.47
N ARG A 66 -6.14 10.65 9.67
CA ARG A 66 -7.30 9.77 9.50
C ARG A 66 -7.62 8.98 10.76
N ASN A 67 -8.90 8.80 11.01
CA ASN A 67 -9.39 7.97 12.11
C ASN A 67 -9.42 6.48 11.70
N ILE A 68 -8.24 5.88 11.59
CA ILE A 68 -8.08 4.47 11.23
C ILE A 68 -8.41 3.61 12.44
N THR A 69 -9.34 2.68 12.27
CA THR A 69 -9.88 1.84 13.35
C THR A 69 -9.52 0.37 13.19
N THR A 70 -9.27 -0.09 11.98
CA THR A 70 -8.99 -1.51 11.70
C THR A 70 -8.10 -1.67 10.47
N VAL A 71 -7.52 -2.86 10.34
CA VAL A 71 -6.74 -3.26 9.16
C VAL A 71 -7.29 -4.57 8.60
N VAL A 72 -7.18 -4.75 7.29
CA VAL A 72 -7.66 -5.96 6.62
C VAL A 72 -6.60 -6.42 5.63
N SER A 73 -6.25 -7.70 5.64
CA SER A 73 -5.34 -8.25 4.63
C SER A 73 -5.99 -8.22 3.25
N ALA A 74 -5.22 -7.85 2.24
CA ALA A 74 -5.63 -7.85 0.85
C ALA A 74 -4.87 -8.93 0.06
N PRO A 75 -5.42 -9.38 -1.08
CA PRO A 75 -4.71 -10.29 -1.97
C PRO A 75 -3.35 -9.74 -2.40
N PRO A 76 -2.37 -10.62 -2.70
CA PRO A 76 -1.09 -10.19 -3.24
C PRO A 76 -1.26 -9.39 -4.54
N ILE A 77 -0.42 -8.38 -4.74
CA ILE A 77 -0.39 -7.55 -5.95
C ILE A 77 1.04 -7.33 -6.42
N ASP A 78 1.23 -7.23 -7.73
CA ASP A 78 2.50 -6.82 -8.32
C ASP A 78 2.59 -5.30 -8.41
N VAL A 79 3.63 -4.73 -7.81
CA VAL A 79 3.90 -3.29 -7.82
C VAL A 79 5.29 -3.01 -8.35
N VAL A 80 5.49 -1.87 -8.99
CA VAL A 80 6.82 -1.40 -9.36
C VAL A 80 7.34 -0.53 -8.22
N LEU A 81 8.38 -1.01 -7.55
CA LEU A 81 9.01 -0.29 -6.44
C LEU A 81 10.45 0.00 -6.82
N SER A 82 10.76 1.28 -7.06
CA SER A 82 12.15 1.70 -7.18
C SER A 82 12.80 1.65 -5.80
N ASP A 83 14.01 1.10 -5.73
CA ASP A 83 14.87 1.18 -4.55
C ASP A 83 14.33 0.49 -3.27
N TRP A 84 13.51 -0.57 -3.41
CA TRP A 84 13.02 -1.38 -2.29
C TRP A 84 13.96 -2.55 -1.94
N CYS A 85 15.11 -2.22 -1.33
CA CYS A 85 16.15 -3.18 -0.92
C CYS A 85 16.31 -3.32 0.59
N GLU A 86 17.16 -4.29 0.98
CA GLU A 86 17.40 -4.64 2.37
C GLU A 86 18.05 -3.53 3.20
N PHE A 87 17.74 -3.48 4.51
CA PHE A 87 18.37 -2.57 5.45
C PHE A 87 19.89 -2.79 5.50
N GLY A 88 20.66 -1.70 5.36
CA GLY A 88 22.11 -1.74 5.61
C GLY A 88 23.02 -1.91 4.39
N ASN A 89 22.49 -1.90 3.16
CA ASN A 89 23.31 -1.75 1.95
C ASN A 89 23.79 -0.29 1.78
N SER A 90 24.63 0.17 2.70
CA SER A 90 25.32 1.47 2.67
C SER A 90 26.55 1.50 1.74
N LEU A 91 26.85 0.40 1.04
CA LEU A 91 27.98 0.25 0.15
C LEU A 91 27.53 -0.16 -1.26
N GLY A 92 26.91 0.79 -1.96
CA GLY A 92 26.85 0.76 -3.42
C GLY A 92 25.57 0.16 -4.00
N LYS A 93 24.55 1.02 -4.06
CA LYS A 93 23.41 0.95 -4.97
C LYS A 93 22.44 -0.20 -4.68
N CYS A 94 21.30 0.16 -4.14
CA CYS A 94 20.02 -0.39 -4.57
C CYS A 94 19.99 -0.28 -6.11
N GLN A 95 20.59 -1.23 -6.82
CA GLN A 95 20.82 -1.15 -8.26
C GLN A 95 19.63 -1.80 -8.97
N SER A 96 18.41 -1.57 -8.47
CA SER A 96 17.22 -2.06 -9.13
C SER A 96 17.05 -1.27 -10.42
N MET A 97 16.94 -1.98 -11.55
CA MET A 97 16.82 -1.39 -12.87
C MET A 97 15.45 -0.74 -13.09
N GLY A 98 15.07 0.27 -12.29
CA GLY A 98 13.98 1.22 -12.50
C GLY A 98 12.56 0.68 -12.77
N ASN A 99 12.36 -0.64 -12.87
CA ASN A 99 11.14 -1.29 -13.35
C ASN A 99 10.94 -2.69 -12.75
N GLU A 100 11.64 -3.02 -11.67
CA GLU A 100 11.49 -4.32 -11.02
C GLU A 100 10.09 -4.41 -10.40
N ARG A 101 9.40 -5.51 -10.73
CA ARG A 101 8.09 -5.81 -10.18
C ARG A 101 8.28 -6.65 -8.94
N HIS A 102 7.67 -6.21 -7.85
CA HIS A 102 7.65 -6.91 -6.58
C HIS A 102 6.21 -7.34 -6.27
N GLU A 103 6.02 -8.63 -6.00
CA GLU A 103 4.78 -9.11 -5.41
C GLU A 103 4.76 -8.72 -3.93
N ILE A 104 3.77 -7.94 -3.53
CA ILE A 104 3.58 -7.53 -2.13
C ILE A 104 2.25 -8.04 -1.60
N LYS A 105 2.16 -8.19 -0.27
CA LYS A 105 0.93 -8.59 0.45
C LYS A 105 0.45 -7.42 1.30
N PRO A 106 -0.44 -6.57 0.77
CA PRO A 106 -0.85 -5.36 1.47
C PRO A 106 -1.90 -5.62 2.55
N PHE A 107 -1.92 -4.73 3.53
CA PHE A 107 -2.98 -4.53 4.50
C PHE A 107 -3.67 -3.20 4.21
N ILE A 108 -4.99 -3.24 4.02
CA ILE A 108 -5.82 -2.06 3.84
C ILE A 108 -6.08 -1.44 5.21
N CYS A 109 -5.72 -0.17 5.37
CA CYS A 109 -5.99 0.63 6.55
C CYS A 109 -7.40 1.26 6.43
N LEU A 110 -8.35 0.77 7.21
CA LEU A 110 -9.74 1.23 7.17
C LEU A 110 -10.02 2.22 8.30
N GLY A 111 -10.60 3.36 7.92
CA GLY A 111 -11.06 4.38 8.86
C GLY A 111 -12.53 4.71 8.68
N LEU A 112 -13.14 5.24 9.73
CA LEU A 112 -14.46 5.85 9.65
C LEU A 112 -14.32 7.27 9.08
N PHE A 113 -15.14 7.60 8.08
CA PHE A 113 -15.22 8.91 7.45
C PHE A 113 -15.96 9.92 8.33
#